data_AF-A0A7T2ZW34-F1
#
_entry.id   AF-A0A7T2ZW34-F1
#
_cell.length_a   1.000
_cell.length_b   1.000
_cell.length_c   1.000
_cell.angle_alpha   90.00
_cell.angle_beta   90.00
_cell.angle_gamma   90.00
#
_symmetry.space_group_name_H-M   'P 1'
#
loop_
_entity.id
_entity.type
_entity.pdbx_description
1 polymer ?
#
loop_
_entity_poly.entity_id
_entity_poly.type
_entity_poly.pdbx_seq_one_letter_code
_entity_poly.pdbx_strand_id
1 'polypeptide(L)'
;MNTDYFLKIDWAMYIDWLLRIIQISTFIGVILKISFQNKAYINNIEIQAIKPIEFDSLHTRFHHIYEFKHNKNDKHYNHLIFYPKEVDIEIIEFYSLIYDSKSNRLIVQDKIHTIKNLKNYTCLLIHTNLPETIPSLRMKWKTSQGQIGEYTFYSNMYNGNINISSFKYKLTLKRKLLAILGL
;
A
#
# COMPACT_ATOMS: atom_id res chain seq x y z
N MET A 1 63.18 -17.68 19.52
CA MET A 1 61.95 -16.86 19.49
C MET A 1 60.86 -17.77 18.94
N ASN A 2 60.00 -18.30 19.81
CA ASN A 2 59.09 -19.43 19.50
C ASN A 2 58.04 -19.04 18.46
N THR A 3 58.27 -19.44 17.21
CA THR A 3 57.27 -19.42 16.13
C THR A 3 56.19 -20.50 16.31
N ASP A 4 56.36 -21.42 17.25
CA ASP A 4 55.48 -22.57 17.46
C ASP A 4 54.14 -22.25 18.12
N TYR A 5 53.98 -21.04 18.69
CA TYR A 5 52.69 -20.60 19.23
C TYR A 5 51.66 -20.25 18.15
N PHE A 6 52.11 -19.89 16.94
CA PHE A 6 51.21 -19.58 15.81
C PHE A 6 50.62 -20.84 15.14
N LEU A 7 51.26 -21.99 15.32
CA LEU A 7 50.86 -23.28 14.73
C LEU A 7 49.90 -24.09 15.63
N LYS A 8 49.55 -23.58 16.81
CA LYS A 8 48.56 -24.17 17.72
C LYS A 8 47.18 -23.49 17.67
N ILE A 9 46.98 -22.62 16.67
CA ILE A 9 45.69 -22.02 16.40
C ILE A 9 44.91 -23.01 15.54
N ASP A 10 43.75 -23.46 16.04
CA ASP A 10 42.82 -24.27 15.26
C ASP A 10 42.15 -23.38 14.20
N TRP A 11 42.90 -23.15 13.12
CA TRP A 11 42.48 -22.31 11.99
C TRP A 11 41.16 -22.79 11.38
N ALA A 12 40.87 -24.10 11.44
CA ALA A 12 39.61 -24.64 10.97
C ALA A 12 38.43 -24.13 11.82
N MET A 13 38.57 -24.10 13.14
CA MET A 13 37.56 -23.54 14.04
C MET A 13 37.34 -22.04 13.79
N TYR A 14 38.40 -21.27 13.59
CA TYR A 14 38.29 -19.83 13.29
C TYR A 14 37.63 -19.56 11.95
N ILE A 15 38.00 -20.32 10.91
CA ILE A 15 37.39 -20.21 9.58
C ILE A 15 35.91 -20.61 9.63
N ASP A 16 35.54 -21.68 10.35
CA ASP A 16 34.14 -22.09 10.53
C ASP A 16 33.30 -20.99 11.20
N TRP A 17 33.80 -20.41 12.30
CA TRP A 17 33.14 -19.29 12.97
C TRP A 17 33.01 -18.06 12.07
N LEU A 18 34.04 -17.73 11.31
CA LEU A 18 34.02 -16.61 10.37
C LEU A 18 32.96 -16.83 9.27
N LEU A 19 32.88 -18.03 8.70
CA LEU A 19 31.87 -18.37 7.69
C LEU A 19 30.45 -18.30 8.27
N ARG A 20 30.23 -18.78 9.51
CA ARG A 20 28.93 -18.67 10.20
C ARG A 20 28.52 -17.21 10.42
N ILE A 21 29.44 -16.37 10.87
CA ILE A 21 29.17 -14.93 11.08
C ILE A 21 28.83 -14.24 9.76
N ILE A 22 29.56 -14.56 8.68
CA ILE A 22 29.28 -14.01 7.35
C ILE A 22 27.90 -14.45 6.87
N GLN A 23 27.55 -15.73 7.00
CA GLN A 23 26.22 -16.24 6.63
C GLN A 23 25.11 -15.50 7.40
N ILE A 24 25.20 -15.41 8.72
CA ILE A 24 24.23 -14.71 9.56
C ILE A 24 24.12 -13.23 9.16
N SER A 25 25.26 -12.56 8.95
CA SER A 25 25.31 -11.15 8.54
C SER A 25 24.65 -10.93 7.17
N THR A 26 24.83 -11.87 6.24
CA THR A 26 24.22 -11.83 4.92
C THR A 26 22.70 -11.97 5.01
N PHE A 27 22.21 -12.92 5.82
CA PHE A 27 20.78 -13.07 6.09
C PHE A 27 20.17 -11.82 6.74
N ILE A 28 20.84 -11.25 7.74
CA ILE A 28 20.41 -9.99 8.37
C ILE A 28 20.37 -8.87 7.33
N GLY A 29 21.38 -8.75 6.47
CA GLY A 29 21.42 -7.77 5.39
C GLY A 29 20.23 -7.88 4.43
N VAL A 30 19.86 -9.09 4.02
CA VAL A 30 18.69 -9.35 3.16
C VAL A 30 17.38 -8.98 3.86
N ILE A 31 17.22 -9.39 5.13
CA ILE A 31 16.03 -9.07 5.95
C ILE A 31 15.87 -7.55 6.09
N LEU A 32 16.95 -6.83 6.39
CA LEU A 32 16.93 -5.37 6.52
C LEU A 32 16.60 -4.72 5.18
N LYS A 33 17.23 -5.16 4.08
CA LYS A 33 16.96 -4.62 2.73
C LYS A 33 15.47 -4.72 2.37
N ILE A 34 14.86 -5.89 2.53
CA ILE A 34 13.43 -6.12 2.24
C ILE A 34 12.53 -5.35 3.23
N SER A 35 12.96 -5.23 4.49
CA SER A 35 12.23 -4.48 5.51
C SER A 35 12.28 -2.96 5.30
N PHE A 36 13.33 -2.42 4.66
CA PHE A 36 13.45 -0.99 4.37
C PHE A 36 13.05 -0.61 2.94
N GLN A 37 12.97 -1.55 2.00
CA GLN A 37 12.44 -1.35 0.64
C GLN A 37 10.91 -1.15 0.57
N ASN A 38 10.20 -1.07 1.71
CA ASN A 38 8.74 -0.85 1.81
C ASN A 38 8.25 0.55 1.35
N LYS A 39 8.94 1.18 0.40
CA LYS A 39 8.58 2.48 -0.15
C LYS A 39 8.74 2.54 -1.67
N ALA A 40 8.79 1.41 -2.36
CA ALA A 40 8.69 1.42 -3.80
C ALA A 40 7.28 1.91 -4.21
N TYR A 41 7.19 2.49 -5.39
CA TYR A 41 5.92 2.86 -6.01
C TYR A 41 5.48 1.69 -6.89
N ILE A 42 4.20 1.31 -6.81
CA ILE A 42 3.61 0.32 -7.71
C ILE A 42 2.47 0.99 -8.48
N ASN A 43 2.38 0.64 -9.76
CA ASN A 43 1.42 1.18 -10.72
C ASN A 43 0.29 0.19 -11.05
N ASN A 44 0.00 -0.72 -10.13
CA ASN A 44 -0.97 -1.80 -10.29
C ASN A 44 -2.39 -1.38 -9.92
N ILE A 45 -2.59 -0.12 -9.55
CA ILE A 45 -3.87 0.45 -9.15
C ILE A 45 -3.92 1.86 -9.69
N GLU A 46 -5.09 2.23 -10.21
CA GLU A 46 -5.38 3.61 -10.58
C GLU A 46 -6.56 4.15 -9.78
N ILE A 47 -6.38 5.38 -9.32
CA ILE A 47 -7.46 6.22 -8.82
C ILE A 47 -7.57 7.40 -9.78
N GLN A 48 -8.75 7.60 -10.36
CA GLN A 48 -8.99 8.69 -11.30
C GLN A 48 -10.27 9.43 -10.95
N ALA A 49 -10.27 10.75 -11.08
CA ALA A 49 -11.49 11.52 -11.03
C ALA A 49 -12.20 11.40 -12.39
N ILE A 50 -13.52 11.24 -12.36
CA ILE A 50 -14.35 11.11 -13.56
C ILE A 50 -15.52 12.07 -13.49
N LYS A 51 -16.05 12.46 -14.65
CA LYS A 51 -17.27 13.27 -14.74
C LYS A 51 -18.50 12.37 -14.87
N PRO A 52 -19.70 12.81 -14.43
CA PRO A 52 -20.94 12.06 -14.63
C PRO A 52 -21.20 11.64 -16.08
N ILE A 53 -20.80 12.48 -17.05
CA ILE A 53 -20.97 12.20 -18.48
C ILE A 53 -20.12 11.01 -18.98
N GLU A 54 -19.11 10.61 -18.22
CA GLU A 54 -18.19 9.53 -18.56
C GLU A 54 -18.66 8.18 -17.95
N PHE A 55 -19.75 8.17 -17.18
CA PHE A 55 -20.22 6.96 -16.48
C PHE A 55 -20.60 5.84 -17.45
N ASP A 56 -21.25 6.19 -18.57
CA ASP A 56 -21.64 5.22 -19.59
C ASP A 56 -20.39 4.52 -20.20
N SER A 57 -19.26 5.23 -20.28
CA SER A 57 -18.00 4.68 -20.77
C SER A 57 -17.34 3.70 -19.79
N LEU A 58 -17.76 3.66 -18.52
CA LEU A 58 -17.23 2.67 -17.57
C LEU A 58 -17.69 1.27 -17.92
N HIS A 59 -18.91 1.12 -18.44
CA HIS A 59 -19.47 -0.17 -18.83
C HIS A 59 -18.77 -0.79 -20.04
N THR A 60 -18.08 0.02 -20.86
CA THR A 60 -17.25 -0.49 -21.96
C THR A 60 -15.86 -0.93 -21.49
N ARG A 61 -15.38 -0.39 -20.36
CA ARG A 61 -14.04 -0.64 -19.82
C ARG A 61 -13.99 -1.71 -18.72
N PHE A 62 -15.07 -1.90 -17.99
CA PHE A 62 -15.11 -2.75 -16.81
C PHE A 62 -16.29 -3.72 -16.84
N HIS A 63 -16.05 -4.95 -16.40
CA HIS A 63 -17.07 -6.00 -16.36
C HIS A 63 -18.08 -5.78 -15.23
N HIS A 64 -17.60 -5.24 -14.11
CA HIS A 64 -18.41 -5.00 -12.93
C HIS A 64 -18.04 -3.66 -12.30
N ILE A 65 -19.06 -2.93 -11.86
CA ILE A 65 -18.92 -1.63 -11.20
C ILE A 65 -19.56 -1.73 -9.82
N TYR A 66 -18.74 -1.61 -8.77
CA TYR A 66 -19.20 -1.45 -7.39
C TYR A 66 -19.36 0.03 -7.09
N GLU A 67 -20.34 0.40 -6.27
CA GLU A 67 -20.58 1.80 -5.90
C GLU A 67 -20.43 1.98 -4.38
N PHE A 68 -19.68 3.00 -3.97
CA PHE A 68 -19.54 3.43 -2.59
C PHE A 68 -19.87 4.91 -2.46
N LYS A 69 -20.82 5.24 -1.58
CA LYS A 69 -21.25 6.63 -1.32
C LYS A 69 -20.87 7.04 0.10
N HIS A 70 -19.95 7.99 0.20
CA HIS A 70 -19.57 8.61 1.46
C HIS A 70 -20.41 9.87 1.68
N ASN A 71 -21.10 9.93 2.83
CA ASN A 71 -21.87 11.07 3.33
C ASN A 71 -23.09 11.46 2.45
N LYS A 72 -24.20 10.71 2.55
CA LYS A 72 -25.42 10.82 1.71
C LYS A 72 -26.10 12.21 1.66
N ASN A 73 -25.75 13.14 2.56
CA ASN A 73 -26.44 14.42 2.71
C ASN A 73 -25.75 15.61 2.00
N ASP A 74 -24.56 15.42 1.42
CA ASP A 74 -23.89 16.48 0.67
C ASP A 74 -24.45 16.57 -0.76
N LYS A 75 -24.64 17.80 -1.28
CA LYS A 75 -25.11 18.04 -2.66
C LYS A 75 -23.98 18.01 -3.69
N HIS A 76 -22.72 18.03 -3.23
CA HIS A 76 -21.54 18.13 -4.08
C HIS A 76 -20.62 16.94 -3.84
N TYR A 77 -20.76 15.91 -4.68
CA TYR A 77 -19.84 14.78 -4.69
C TYR A 77 -18.82 14.94 -5.81
N ASN A 78 -17.58 14.55 -5.51
CA ASN A 78 -16.64 14.18 -6.55
C ASN A 78 -16.80 12.69 -6.84
N HIS A 79 -16.64 12.33 -8.10
CA HIS A 79 -16.72 10.96 -8.57
C HIS A 79 -15.33 10.46 -8.89
N LEU A 80 -14.92 9.40 -8.21
CA LEU A 80 -13.61 8.79 -8.37
C LEU A 80 -13.79 7.33 -8.73
N ILE A 81 -12.98 6.82 -9.63
CA ILE A 81 -12.86 5.39 -9.88
C ILE A 81 -11.60 4.88 -9.20
N PHE A 82 -11.72 3.74 -8.54
CA PHE A 82 -10.62 2.92 -8.07
C PHE A 82 -10.68 1.62 -8.84
N TYR A 83 -9.62 1.25 -9.55
CA TYR A 83 -9.56 -0.05 -10.20
C TYR A 83 -8.15 -0.65 -10.16
N PRO A 84 -8.03 -1.96 -9.94
CA PRO A 84 -6.77 -2.64 -10.03
C PRO A 84 -6.42 -2.96 -11.49
N LYS A 85 -5.13 -2.94 -11.78
CA LYS A 85 -4.48 -3.36 -13.02
C LYS A 85 -3.66 -4.61 -12.73
N GLU A 86 -3.97 -5.72 -13.39
CA GLU A 86 -3.15 -6.94 -13.36
C GLU A 86 -3.03 -7.61 -11.98
N VAL A 87 -3.86 -7.19 -11.01
CA VAL A 87 -3.86 -7.75 -9.66
C VAL A 87 -5.30 -7.83 -9.12
N ASP A 88 -5.55 -8.82 -8.28
CA ASP A 88 -6.80 -8.89 -7.52
C ASP A 88 -6.66 -8.12 -6.19
N ILE A 89 -7.74 -7.52 -5.72
CA ILE A 89 -7.81 -6.88 -4.40
C ILE A 89 -8.57 -7.81 -3.45
N GLU A 90 -7.90 -8.26 -2.40
CA GLU A 90 -8.51 -9.12 -1.37
C GLU A 90 -9.54 -8.34 -0.56
N ILE A 91 -9.17 -7.13 -0.13
CA ILE A 91 -9.99 -6.30 0.74
C ILE A 91 -9.70 -4.82 0.53
N ILE A 92 -10.76 -4.02 0.57
CA ILE A 92 -10.76 -2.55 0.60
C ILE A 92 -11.53 -2.13 1.83
N GLU A 93 -10.97 -1.23 2.62
CA GLU A 93 -11.54 -0.74 3.86
C GLU A 93 -11.58 0.79 3.84
N PHE A 94 -12.72 1.35 4.18
CA PHE A 94 -12.93 2.78 4.30
C PHE A 94 -12.97 3.16 5.78
N TYR A 95 -12.30 4.25 6.12
CA TYR A 95 -12.13 4.73 7.47
C TYR A 95 -12.48 6.21 7.57
N SER A 96 -13.17 6.60 8.64
CA SER A 96 -13.34 8.00 9.00
C SER A 96 -12.05 8.54 9.62
N LEU A 97 -11.74 9.79 9.29
CA LEU A 97 -10.62 10.53 9.86
C LEU A 97 -11.16 11.69 10.70
N ILE A 98 -10.55 11.89 11.86
CA ILE A 98 -10.72 13.08 12.69
C ILE A 98 -9.37 13.75 12.86
N TYR A 99 -9.38 15.08 12.84
CA TYR A 99 -8.21 15.87 13.18
C TYR A 99 -8.13 16.08 14.68
N ASP A 100 -7.04 15.63 15.30
CA ASP A 100 -6.74 15.94 16.69
C ASP A 100 -5.83 17.16 16.77
N SER A 101 -6.39 18.27 17.27
CA SER A 101 -5.68 19.53 17.44
C SER A 101 -4.56 19.46 18.48
N LYS A 102 -4.61 18.53 19.44
CA LYS A 102 -3.56 18.38 20.47
C LYS A 102 -2.30 17.74 19.90
N SER A 103 -2.45 16.72 19.07
CA SER A 103 -1.32 16.01 18.44
C SER A 103 -0.97 16.54 17.05
N ASN A 104 -1.74 17.50 16.52
CA ASN A 104 -1.58 18.10 15.20
C ASN A 104 -1.53 17.04 14.08
N ARG A 105 -2.38 16.01 14.19
CA ARG A 105 -2.37 14.81 13.35
C ARG A 105 -3.79 14.32 13.03
N LEU A 106 -3.91 13.67 11.87
CA LEU A 106 -5.12 12.94 11.48
C LEU A 106 -5.14 11.57 12.15
N ILE A 107 -6.20 11.30 12.89
CA ILE A 107 -6.45 10.03 13.59
C ILE A 107 -7.53 9.26 12.83
N VAL A 108 -7.28 7.97 12.64
CA VAL A 108 -8.29 7.03 12.12
C VAL A 108 -9.25 6.71 13.26
N GLN A 109 -10.54 7.01 13.07
CA GLN A 109 -11.56 6.80 14.09
C GLN A 109 -12.28 5.46 13.84
N ASP A 110 -13.21 5.42 12.88
CA ASP A 110 -14.08 4.26 12.67
C ASP A 110 -13.91 3.65 11.28
N LYS A 111 -14.09 2.33 11.20
CA LYS A 111 -14.21 1.63 9.91
C LYS A 111 -15.64 1.79 9.40
N ILE A 112 -15.80 2.51 8.29
CA ILE A 112 -17.08 2.87 7.70
C ILE A 112 -17.62 1.71 6.85
N HIS A 113 -16.76 1.13 6.02
CA HIS A 113 -17.19 0.16 5.02
C HIS A 113 -16.06 -0.79 4.63
N THR A 114 -16.43 -1.95 4.11
CA THR A 114 -15.49 -2.97 3.65
C THR A 114 -16.02 -3.66 2.40
N ILE A 115 -15.18 -3.73 1.38
CA ILE A 115 -15.43 -4.45 0.13
C ILE A 115 -14.38 -5.55 0.03
N LYS A 116 -14.78 -6.75 -0.35
CA LYS A 116 -13.89 -7.91 -0.45
C LYS A 116 -13.90 -8.46 -1.87
N ASN A 117 -12.79 -9.09 -2.24
CA ASN A 117 -12.65 -9.86 -3.48
C ASN A 117 -12.97 -9.07 -4.75
N LEU A 118 -12.36 -7.90 -4.90
CA LEU A 118 -12.49 -7.08 -6.11
C LEU A 118 -11.49 -7.61 -7.15
N LYS A 119 -12.02 -8.22 -8.22
CA LYS A 119 -11.25 -8.91 -9.26
C LYS A 119 -10.59 -7.92 -10.22
N ASN A 120 -9.55 -8.36 -10.92
CA ASN A 120 -9.00 -7.61 -12.04
C ASN A 120 -10.12 -7.26 -13.06
N TYR A 121 -10.04 -6.08 -13.68
CA TYR A 121 -11.08 -5.52 -14.58
C TYR A 121 -12.43 -5.21 -13.93
N THR A 122 -12.47 -5.07 -12.62
CA THR A 122 -13.63 -4.49 -11.91
C THR A 122 -13.30 -3.10 -11.40
N CYS A 123 -14.30 -2.24 -11.36
CA CYS A 123 -14.16 -0.85 -10.94
C CYS A 123 -14.95 -0.61 -9.65
N LEU A 124 -14.39 0.19 -8.75
CA LEU A 124 -15.08 0.76 -7.61
C LEU A 124 -15.31 2.25 -7.87
N LEU A 125 -16.56 2.62 -8.09
CA LEU A 125 -17.00 4.00 -8.17
C LEU A 125 -17.23 4.55 -6.77
N ILE A 126 -16.51 5.62 -6.44
CA ILE A 126 -16.47 6.26 -5.12
C ILE A 126 -17.07 7.65 -5.26
N HIS A 127 -18.16 7.89 -4.55
CA HIS A 127 -18.77 9.20 -4.41
C HIS A 127 -18.36 9.76 -3.06
N THR A 128 -17.51 10.77 -3.05
CA THR A 128 -17.06 11.39 -1.82
C THR A 128 -16.82 12.87 -2.02
N ASN A 129 -16.93 13.63 -0.94
CA ASN A 129 -16.40 14.99 -0.90
C ASN A 129 -14.86 14.92 -0.84
N LEU A 130 -14.21 15.90 -1.47
CA LEU A 130 -12.76 16.10 -1.43
C LEU A 130 -12.50 17.42 -0.72
N PRO A 131 -12.44 17.41 0.62
CA PRO A 131 -12.23 18.63 1.37
C PRO A 131 -10.88 19.25 1.01
N GLU A 132 -10.84 20.58 0.94
CA GLU A 132 -9.63 21.35 0.69
C GLU A 132 -8.77 21.52 1.95
N THR A 133 -9.38 21.40 3.13
CA THR A 133 -8.72 21.65 4.42
C THR A 133 -8.35 20.36 5.13
N ILE A 134 -9.33 19.70 5.75
CA ILE A 134 -9.11 18.54 6.60
C ILE A 134 -9.79 17.32 5.95
N PRO A 135 -9.02 16.29 5.54
CA PRO A 135 -9.61 15.06 5.02
C PRO A 135 -10.39 14.32 6.10
N SER A 136 -11.56 13.83 5.71
CA SER A 136 -12.46 13.04 6.55
C SER A 136 -12.48 11.55 6.19
N LEU A 137 -11.90 11.17 5.05
CA LEU A 137 -11.99 9.80 4.52
C LEU A 137 -10.62 9.25 4.14
N ARG A 138 -10.34 8.01 4.56
CA ARG A 138 -9.20 7.22 4.10
C ARG A 138 -9.66 5.87 3.59
N MET A 139 -9.10 5.45 2.46
CA MET A 139 -9.21 4.10 1.95
C MET A 139 -7.90 3.36 2.16
N LYS A 140 -7.98 2.11 2.59
CA LYS A 140 -6.87 1.17 2.63
C LYS A 140 -7.25 -0.06 1.84
N TRP A 141 -6.31 -0.66 1.14
CA TRP A 141 -6.56 -1.89 0.41
C TRP A 141 -5.40 -2.86 0.56
N LYS A 142 -5.69 -4.14 0.37
CA LYS A 142 -4.71 -5.22 0.33
C LYS A 142 -4.87 -6.00 -0.97
N THR A 143 -3.79 -6.09 -1.73
CA THR A 143 -3.74 -6.87 -2.97
C THR A 143 -3.54 -8.36 -2.67
N SER A 144 -3.90 -9.23 -3.62
CA SER A 144 -3.61 -10.67 -3.56
C SER A 144 -2.11 -11.00 -3.49
N GLN A 145 -1.28 -10.09 -3.99
CA GLN A 145 0.19 -10.17 -3.87
C GLN A 145 0.70 -9.73 -2.49
N GLY A 146 -0.18 -9.36 -1.56
CA GLY A 146 0.16 -8.99 -0.19
C GLY A 146 0.77 -7.58 -0.05
N GLN A 147 0.49 -6.68 -1.00
CA GLN A 147 0.79 -5.25 -0.88
C GLN A 147 -0.37 -4.54 -0.18
N ILE A 148 -0.06 -3.63 0.73
CA ILE A 148 -1.03 -2.77 1.40
C ILE A 148 -0.81 -1.35 0.92
N GLY A 149 -1.82 -0.75 0.32
CA GLY A 149 -1.83 0.67 -0.03
C GLY A 149 -2.82 1.43 0.82
N GLU A 150 -2.59 2.74 0.94
CA GLU A 150 -3.51 3.66 1.58
C GLU A 150 -3.62 4.95 0.77
N TYR A 151 -4.82 5.49 0.72
CA TYR A 151 -5.10 6.77 0.09
C TYR A 151 -6.04 7.58 0.97
N THR A 152 -5.64 8.81 1.26
CA THR A 152 -6.49 9.78 1.97
C THR A 152 -7.11 10.70 0.94
N PHE A 153 -8.43 10.88 1.00
CA PHE A 153 -9.16 11.69 0.02
C PHE A 153 -9.11 13.16 0.45
N TYR A 154 -8.44 13.99 -0.35
CA TYR A 154 -8.37 15.44 -0.19
C TYR A 154 -8.12 16.10 -1.54
N SER A 155 -8.52 17.36 -1.69
CA SER A 155 -8.24 18.13 -2.89
C SER A 155 -6.82 18.72 -2.82
N ASN A 156 -6.01 18.50 -3.86
CA ASN A 156 -4.77 19.23 -4.04
C ASN A 156 -5.09 20.58 -4.70
N MET A 157 -5.06 21.66 -3.91
CA MET A 157 -5.35 23.05 -4.32
C MET A 157 -4.55 23.55 -5.54
N TYR A 158 -3.50 22.85 -5.94
CA TYR A 158 -2.57 23.30 -6.98
C TYR A 158 -2.97 22.96 -8.42
N ASN A 159 -3.80 21.93 -8.66
CA ASN A 159 -4.11 21.55 -10.05
C ASN A 159 -5.40 20.75 -10.30
N GLY A 160 -6.23 20.49 -9.27
CA GLY A 160 -7.50 19.75 -9.40
C GLY A 160 -7.40 18.31 -9.91
N ASN A 161 -6.21 17.84 -10.27
CA ASN A 161 -5.98 16.52 -10.82
C ASN A 161 -5.75 15.53 -9.69
N ILE A 162 -6.74 14.66 -9.46
CA ILE A 162 -6.72 13.59 -8.43
C ILE A 162 -6.26 12.27 -9.06
N ASN A 163 -5.85 12.28 -10.34
CA ASN A 163 -5.39 11.08 -11.02
C ASN A 163 -4.07 10.62 -10.43
N ILE A 164 -4.10 9.45 -9.80
CA ILE A 164 -2.95 8.81 -9.20
C ILE A 164 -2.79 7.45 -9.85
N SER A 165 -1.68 7.30 -10.56
CA SER A 165 -1.28 6.08 -11.26
C SER A 165 -0.19 5.30 -10.52
N SER A 166 0.32 5.84 -9.40
CA SER A 166 1.37 5.21 -8.61
C SER A 166 1.16 5.46 -7.12
N PHE A 167 1.22 4.41 -6.31
CA PHE A 167 1.06 4.53 -4.85
C PHE A 167 2.23 3.89 -4.11
N LYS A 168 2.53 4.50 -2.95
CA LYS A 168 3.46 3.93 -1.99
C LYS A 168 2.78 2.78 -1.26
N TYR A 169 3.41 1.61 -1.25
CA TYR A 169 2.87 0.41 -0.63
C TYR A 169 3.73 -0.09 0.52
N LYS A 170 3.12 -0.84 1.44
CA LYS A 170 3.80 -1.62 2.48
C LYS A 170 3.53 -3.09 2.24
N LEU A 171 4.57 -3.93 2.31
CA LEU A 171 4.38 -5.38 2.22
C LEU A 171 3.83 -5.95 3.54
N THR A 172 2.93 -6.92 3.41
CA THR A 172 2.51 -7.79 4.52
C THR A 172 3.69 -8.62 5.03
N LEU A 173 3.65 -9.03 6.30
CA LEU A 173 4.69 -9.88 6.89
C LEU A 173 4.88 -11.18 6.07
N LYS A 174 3.77 -11.81 5.67
CA LYS A 174 3.79 -13.00 4.80
C LYS A 174 4.56 -12.74 3.50
N ARG A 175 4.27 -11.64 2.80
CA ARG A 175 4.96 -11.33 1.54
C ARG A 175 6.42 -10.97 1.73
N LYS A 176 6.79 -10.33 2.84
CA LYS A 176 8.20 -10.10 3.19
C LYS A 176 8.97 -11.40 3.37
N LEU A 177 8.37 -12.38 4.08
CA LEU A 177 8.97 -13.70 4.26
C LEU A 177 9.14 -14.43 2.93
N LEU A 178 8.11 -14.41 2.07
CA LEU A 178 8.21 -15.00 0.72
C LEU A 178 9.31 -14.33 -0.11
N ALA A 179 9.41 -13.00 -0.08
CA ALA A 179 10.46 -12.28 -0.79
C ALA A 179 11.87 -12.63 -0.28
N ILE A 180 12.04 -12.88 1.03
CA ILE A 180 13.31 -13.36 1.60
C ILE A 180 13.65 -14.75 1.07
N LEU A 181 12.63 -15.60 0.85
CA LEU A 181 12.77 -16.95 0.31
C LEU A 181 12.85 -17.00 -1.23
N GLY A 182 12.79 -15.85 -1.91
CA GLY A 182 12.83 -15.77 -3.38
C GLY A 182 11.51 -16.13 -4.09
N LEU A 183 10.37 -16.08 -3.39
CA LEU A 183 9.01 -16.37 -3.88
C LEU A 183 8.13 -15.10 -3.92
#